data_AF-A0A0G0L8T6-F1
#
_entry.id   AF-A0A0G0L8T6-F1
#
_cell.length_a   1.000
_cell.length_b   1.000
_cell.length_c   1.000
_cell.angle_alpha   90.00
_cell.angle_beta   90.00
_cell.angle_gamma   90.00
#
_symmetry.space_group_name_H-M   'P 1'
#
loop_
_entity.id
_entity.type
_entity.pdbx_description
1 polymer ?
#
loop_
_entity_poly.entity_id
_entity_poly.type
_entity_poly.pdbx_seq_one_letter_code
_entity_poly.pdbx_strand_id
1 'polypeptide(L)'
;MLPSRLHISRGQALIEILISLAIFSILTHALLTLVTTTYSVNIFNRTRISARHLAQEKIEYIRNMPYENIGTVGGIPSGNIQPAETFSINDIVYTVNTSVIYIDDPFDELTPDDLLPADYKRVSIEIYWEGVDSSGKNPLKMITDISPASIETTLTGGTLSIYVFDANALPVPQADVAIISTGTDPIVNMTIKTNDSGRVILPGAPVCRRACYQIAVSKDGYSSERTYSTEEVDNPAKPILSVLQGEITESSFAIDKVGTINVNSYKDRSSNFETLPGTTFTIRGQKTIGTDSDDNPVYKYQDIFTTDGAGSITLENMEWDNYTIFIDSAVGDISGLNPPPSISLLPESVVNTKMAVSSHSGNSVLISFVNPSGTEIASVSARLYDNAGYEATSSAGAQGYPDFGQVFFPDLQQKIYSLTATLSGYFDYNSNVDSYGYKQQKIILNPI
;
A
#
# COMPACT_ATOMS: atom_id res chain seq x y z
N MET A 1 -13.91 -3.84 90.92
CA MET A 1 -13.06 -3.64 89.71
C MET A 1 -13.91 -2.90 88.68
N LEU A 2 -13.61 -1.63 88.42
CA LEU A 2 -14.27 -0.82 87.39
C LEU A 2 -13.85 -1.32 86.00
N PRO A 3 -14.74 -1.34 84.99
CA PRO A 3 -14.39 -1.78 83.65
C PRO A 3 -13.38 -0.80 83.01
N SER A 4 -12.27 -1.32 82.52
CA SER A 4 -11.27 -0.54 81.79
C SER A 4 -11.91 0.05 80.53
N ARG A 5 -11.96 1.38 80.43
CA ARG A 5 -12.31 2.06 79.18
C ARG A 5 -11.27 1.70 78.12
N LEU A 6 -11.69 0.96 77.09
CA LEU A 6 -10.91 0.75 75.88
C LEU A 6 -10.66 2.12 75.23
N HIS A 7 -9.46 2.67 75.40
CA HIS A 7 -8.99 3.82 74.65
C HIS A 7 -8.73 3.37 73.22
N ILE A 8 -9.72 3.52 72.33
CA ILE A 8 -9.48 3.41 70.89
C ILE A 8 -8.45 4.48 70.55
N SER A 9 -7.25 4.05 70.17
CA SER A 9 -6.20 4.95 69.73
C SER A 9 -6.69 5.65 68.45
N ARG A 10 -6.60 6.98 68.40
CA ARG A 10 -7.14 7.78 67.26
C ARG A 10 -6.59 7.32 65.90
N GLY A 11 -5.43 6.66 65.86
CA GLY A 11 -4.87 6.05 64.65
C GLY A 11 -5.59 4.79 64.17
N GLN A 12 -6.14 3.95 65.06
CA GLN A 12 -6.91 2.77 64.66
C GLN A 12 -8.26 3.14 64.04
N ALA A 13 -8.94 4.15 64.58
CA ALA A 13 -10.20 4.65 64.02
C ALA A 13 -10.02 5.23 62.61
N LEU A 14 -8.89 5.91 62.34
CA LEU A 14 -8.58 6.43 61.01
C LEU A 14 -8.37 5.31 60.00
N ILE A 15 -7.61 4.26 60.37
CA ILE A 15 -7.37 3.10 59.51
C ILE A 15 -8.67 2.36 59.21
N GLU A 16 -9.54 2.17 60.20
CA GLU A 16 -10.83 1.52 60.03
C GLU A 16 -11.74 2.28 59.06
N ILE A 17 -11.84 3.61 59.20
CA ILE A 17 -12.61 4.47 58.28
C ILE A 17 -12.06 4.39 56.86
N LEU A 18 -10.73 4.41 56.69
CA LEU A 18 -10.10 4.30 55.37
C LEU A 18 -10.38 2.96 54.71
N ILE A 19 -10.31 1.86 55.46
CA ILE A 19 -10.62 0.52 54.95
C ILE A 19 -12.11 0.43 54.58
N SER A 20 -13.01 0.91 55.44
CA SER A 20 -14.45 0.93 55.14
C SER A 20 -14.78 1.77 53.91
N LEU A 21 -14.14 2.94 53.76
CA LEU A 21 -14.32 3.81 52.59
C LEU A 21 -13.81 3.15 51.31
N ALA A 22 -12.65 2.49 51.36
CA ALA A 22 -12.08 1.77 50.23
C ALA A 22 -12.99 0.62 49.79
N ILE A 23 -13.45 -0.21 50.73
CA ILE A 23 -14.38 -1.31 50.45
C ILE A 23 -15.70 -0.77 49.89
N PHE A 24 -16.25 0.28 50.49
CA PHE A 24 -17.47 0.92 50.02
C PHE A 24 -17.33 1.48 48.60
N SER A 25 -16.21 2.12 48.29
CA SER A 25 -15.92 2.65 46.95
C SER A 25 -15.84 1.53 45.91
N ILE A 26 -15.13 0.44 46.21
CA ILE A 26 -15.02 -0.73 45.32
C ILE A 26 -16.39 -1.35 45.07
N LEU A 27 -17.19 -1.56 46.12
CA LEU A 27 -18.53 -2.14 45.99
C LEU A 27 -19.50 -1.22 45.24
N THR A 28 -19.46 0.08 45.52
CA THR A 28 -20.31 1.07 44.83
C THR A 28 -19.94 1.16 43.36
N HIS A 29 -18.65 1.15 43.03
CA HIS A 29 -18.18 1.14 41.64
C HIS A 29 -18.61 -0.14 40.92
N ALA A 30 -18.44 -1.30 41.55
CA ALA A 30 -18.89 -2.58 40.98
C ALA A 30 -20.40 -2.59 40.71
N LEU A 31 -21.21 -2.08 41.64
CA LEU A 31 -22.65 -1.98 41.48
C LEU A 31 -23.03 -1.00 40.35
N LEU A 32 -22.39 0.18 40.31
CA LEU A 32 -22.67 1.17 39.29
C LEU A 32 -22.34 0.64 37.89
N THR A 33 -21.17 -0.01 37.74
CA THR A 33 -20.75 -0.64 36.49
C THR A 33 -21.73 -1.74 36.08
N LEU A 34 -22.18 -2.59 37.01
CA LEU A 34 -23.16 -3.62 36.71
C LEU A 34 -24.47 -3.03 36.18
N VAL A 35 -24.96 -1.96 36.81
CA VAL A 35 -26.19 -1.28 36.39
C VAL A 35 -26.03 -0.63 35.02
N THR A 36 -24.95 0.12 34.79
CA THR A 36 -24.72 0.80 33.50
C THR A 36 -24.49 -0.19 32.37
N THR A 37 -23.73 -1.27 32.58
CA THR A 37 -23.55 -2.35 31.59
C THR A 37 -24.86 -3.09 31.31
N THR A 38 -25.69 -3.31 32.33
CA THR A 38 -27.01 -3.94 32.10
C THR A 38 -27.89 -3.06 31.23
N TYR A 39 -27.90 -1.74 31.47
CA TYR A 39 -28.65 -0.81 30.63
C TYR A 39 -28.12 -0.76 29.19
N SER A 40 -26.80 -0.66 28.99
CA SER A 40 -26.21 -0.63 27.65
C SER A 40 -26.51 -1.90 26.86
N VAL A 41 -26.40 -3.08 27.49
CA VAL A 41 -26.75 -4.36 26.84
C VAL A 41 -28.24 -4.41 26.45
N ASN A 42 -29.13 -3.89 27.29
CA ASN A 42 -30.55 -3.84 26.97
C ASN A 42 -30.86 -2.87 25.81
N ILE A 43 -30.24 -1.70 25.79
CA ILE A 43 -30.39 -0.71 24.71
C ILE A 43 -29.85 -1.30 23.40
N PHE A 44 -28.63 -1.83 23.42
CA PHE A 44 -28.02 -2.50 22.27
C PHE A 44 -28.91 -3.61 21.70
N ASN A 45 -29.46 -4.48 22.56
CA ASN A 45 -30.35 -5.55 22.12
C ASN A 45 -31.66 -5.03 21.50
N ARG A 46 -32.27 -3.98 22.07
CA ARG A 46 -33.47 -3.35 21.51
C ARG A 46 -33.18 -2.75 20.13
N THR A 47 -32.10 -1.98 20.01
CA THR A 47 -31.65 -1.39 18.74
C THR A 47 -31.37 -2.47 17.69
N ARG A 48 -30.70 -3.55 18.08
CA ARG A 48 -30.42 -4.69 17.18
C ARG A 48 -31.68 -5.44 16.74
N ILE A 49 -32.70 -5.55 17.59
CA ILE A 49 -34.01 -6.13 17.21
C ILE A 49 -34.70 -5.22 16.18
N SER A 50 -34.69 -3.90 16.38
CA SER A 50 -35.21 -2.94 15.40
C SER A 50 -34.47 -3.02 14.06
N ALA A 51 -33.13 -3.08 14.08
CA ALA A 51 -32.33 -3.32 12.88
C ALA A 51 -32.72 -4.64 12.17
N ARG A 52 -33.02 -5.70 12.93
CA ARG A 52 -33.45 -6.98 12.35
C ARG A 52 -34.81 -6.88 11.67
N HIS A 53 -35.76 -6.17 12.26
CA HIS A 53 -37.04 -5.94 11.60
C HIS A 53 -36.87 -5.12 10.31
N LEU A 54 -36.01 -4.09 10.33
CA LEU A 54 -35.69 -3.31 9.13
C LEU A 54 -35.03 -4.18 8.04
N ALA A 55 -34.07 -5.04 8.40
CA ALA A 55 -33.43 -5.96 7.46
C ALA A 55 -34.44 -6.97 6.86
N GLN A 56 -35.35 -7.49 7.68
CA GLN A 56 -36.42 -8.38 7.22
C GLN A 56 -37.37 -7.67 6.25
N GLU A 57 -37.80 -6.44 6.58
CA GLU A 57 -38.62 -5.62 5.70
C GLU A 57 -37.95 -5.41 4.34
N LYS A 58 -36.65 -5.06 4.35
CA LYS A 58 -35.88 -4.88 3.11
C LYS A 58 -35.75 -6.17 2.30
N ILE A 59 -35.49 -7.31 2.95
CA ILE A 59 -35.45 -8.62 2.26
C ILE A 59 -36.80 -8.94 1.62
N GLU A 60 -37.91 -8.78 2.33
CA GLU A 60 -39.24 -9.07 1.80
C GLU A 60 -39.63 -8.09 0.68
N TYR A 61 -39.22 -6.83 0.77
CA TYR A 61 -39.38 -5.88 -0.33
C TYR A 61 -38.62 -6.33 -1.59
N ILE A 62 -37.35 -6.73 -1.45
CA ILE A 62 -36.51 -7.18 -2.56
C ILE A 62 -37.01 -8.50 -3.16
N ARG A 63 -37.49 -9.44 -2.33
CA ARG A 63 -38.10 -10.70 -2.79
C ARG A 63 -39.36 -10.51 -3.62
N ASN A 64 -40.07 -9.40 -3.43
CA ASN A 64 -41.27 -9.06 -4.20
C ASN A 64 -40.95 -8.21 -5.45
N MET A 65 -39.68 -7.91 -5.74
CA MET A 65 -39.29 -7.20 -6.97
C MET A 65 -39.22 -8.15 -8.17
N PRO A 66 -39.45 -7.64 -9.40
CA PRO A 66 -39.06 -8.34 -10.62
C PRO A 66 -37.56 -8.66 -10.60
N TYR A 67 -37.18 -9.89 -10.99
CA TYR A 67 -35.79 -10.38 -10.92
C TYR A 67 -34.79 -9.46 -11.63
N GLU A 68 -35.19 -8.90 -12.77
CA GLU A 68 -34.41 -7.94 -13.57
C GLU A 68 -34.11 -6.61 -12.84
N ASN A 69 -34.96 -6.20 -11.90
CA ASN A 69 -34.79 -4.98 -11.12
C ASN A 69 -33.98 -5.20 -9.82
N ILE A 70 -33.70 -6.47 -9.48
CA ILE A 70 -32.88 -6.82 -8.30
C ILE A 70 -31.42 -6.60 -8.67
N GLY A 71 -30.91 -5.45 -8.29
CA GLY A 71 -29.55 -5.01 -8.51
C GLY A 71 -29.40 -3.63 -7.90
N THR A 72 -28.17 -3.19 -7.66
CA THR A 72 -27.94 -1.86 -7.10
C THR A 72 -27.77 -0.82 -8.18
N VAL A 73 -28.15 0.42 -7.88
CA VAL A 73 -27.81 1.57 -8.72
C VAL A 73 -26.28 1.66 -8.80
N GLY A 74 -25.72 1.67 -10.01
CA GLY A 74 -24.27 1.65 -10.23
C GLY A 74 -23.60 0.27 -10.05
N GLY A 75 -24.35 -0.77 -9.67
CA GLY A 75 -23.80 -2.11 -9.44
C GLY A 75 -23.80 -3.01 -10.66
N ILE A 76 -23.19 -4.18 -10.48
CA ILE A 76 -23.26 -5.32 -11.40
C ILE A 76 -23.72 -6.52 -10.55
N PRO A 77 -24.98 -6.98 -10.66
CA PRO A 77 -26.03 -6.50 -11.55
C PRO A 77 -26.54 -5.09 -11.24
N SER A 78 -26.89 -4.37 -12.30
CA SER A 78 -27.60 -3.10 -12.20
C SER A 78 -29.05 -3.33 -11.80
N GLY A 79 -29.61 -2.40 -11.01
CA GLY A 79 -31.03 -2.39 -10.68
C GLY A 79 -31.43 -1.13 -9.94
N ASN A 80 -32.55 -1.20 -9.24
CA ASN A 80 -33.20 -0.01 -8.67
C ASN A 80 -32.92 0.18 -7.18
N ILE A 81 -32.13 -0.71 -6.57
CA ILE A 81 -31.84 -0.68 -5.14
C ILE A 81 -30.71 0.31 -4.88
N GLN A 82 -30.90 1.22 -3.93
CA GLN A 82 -29.80 2.10 -3.51
C GLN A 82 -28.78 1.28 -2.70
N PRO A 83 -27.47 1.36 -3.02
CA PRO A 83 -26.45 0.60 -2.30
C PRO A 83 -26.27 1.05 -0.85
N ALA A 84 -26.64 2.30 -0.52
CA ALA A 84 -26.65 2.83 0.84
C ALA A 84 -27.88 3.73 1.07
N GLU A 85 -28.57 3.54 2.19
CA GLU A 85 -29.73 4.32 2.60
C GLU A 85 -29.68 4.59 4.12
N THR A 86 -30.29 5.68 4.58
CA THR A 86 -30.41 5.97 6.02
C THR A 86 -31.87 6.01 6.47
N PHE A 87 -32.14 5.44 7.64
CA PHE A 87 -33.46 5.38 8.26
C PHE A 87 -33.38 5.86 9.72
N SER A 88 -34.37 6.60 10.18
CA SER A 88 -34.48 6.99 11.60
C SER A 88 -35.64 6.25 12.25
N ILE A 89 -35.37 5.48 13.30
CA ILE A 89 -36.38 4.77 14.10
C ILE A 89 -36.10 5.07 15.57
N ASN A 90 -37.06 5.70 16.25
CA ASN A 90 -36.93 6.11 17.66
C ASN A 90 -35.66 6.95 17.94
N ASP A 91 -35.39 7.94 17.08
CA ASP A 91 -34.21 8.83 17.13
C ASP A 91 -32.85 8.13 16.98
N ILE A 92 -32.84 6.85 16.57
CA ILE A 92 -31.63 6.13 16.18
C ILE A 92 -31.55 6.10 14.65
N VAL A 93 -30.42 6.56 14.12
CA VAL A 93 -30.12 6.51 12.69
C VAL A 93 -29.47 5.16 12.36
N TYR A 94 -30.08 4.46 11.42
CA TYR A 94 -29.58 3.22 10.84
C TYR A 94 -29.09 3.49 9.43
N THR A 95 -27.89 3.02 9.11
CA THR A 95 -27.34 3.02 7.75
C THR A 95 -27.46 1.61 7.20
N VAL A 96 -28.23 1.45 6.13
CA VAL A 96 -28.48 0.19 5.45
C VAL A 96 -27.64 0.14 4.20
N ASN A 97 -26.66 -0.77 4.17
CA ASN A 97 -25.87 -1.06 3.00
C ASN A 97 -26.41 -2.33 2.33
N THR A 98 -26.72 -2.25 1.04
CA THR A 98 -27.20 -3.39 0.26
C THR A 98 -26.22 -3.70 -0.85
N SER A 99 -25.79 -4.95 -0.95
CA SER A 99 -24.99 -5.45 -2.07
C SER A 99 -25.73 -6.59 -2.76
N VAL A 100 -25.70 -6.61 -4.09
CA VAL A 100 -26.26 -7.67 -4.90
C VAL A 100 -25.18 -8.16 -5.85
N ILE A 101 -24.97 -9.47 -5.93
CA ILE A 101 -24.04 -10.11 -6.86
C ILE A 101 -24.68 -11.34 -7.49
N TYR A 102 -24.25 -11.70 -8.70
CA TYR A 102 -24.52 -13.02 -9.27
C TYR A 102 -23.68 -14.08 -8.56
N ILE A 103 -24.23 -15.27 -8.43
CA ILE A 103 -23.55 -16.46 -7.93
C ILE A 103 -23.61 -17.55 -9.00
N ASP A 104 -22.46 -18.19 -9.18
CA ASP A 104 -22.20 -19.42 -9.94
C ASP A 104 -22.21 -20.58 -8.92
N ASP A 105 -23.23 -21.44 -8.97
CA ASP A 105 -23.49 -22.55 -8.06
C ASP A 105 -22.86 -23.84 -8.59
N PRO A 106 -22.10 -24.60 -7.78
CA PRO A 106 -21.47 -25.85 -8.24
C PRO A 106 -22.42 -26.95 -8.74
N PHE A 107 -23.74 -26.76 -8.68
CA PHE A 107 -24.75 -27.73 -9.04
C PHE A 107 -24.71 -28.15 -10.52
N ASP A 108 -24.37 -27.24 -11.43
CA ASP A 108 -24.27 -27.47 -12.88
C ASP A 108 -22.89 -27.08 -13.45
N GLU A 109 -21.87 -27.39 -12.65
CA GLU A 109 -20.45 -27.08 -12.88
C GLU A 109 -20.09 -25.67 -12.40
N LEU A 110 -18.97 -25.12 -12.83
CA LEU A 110 -18.53 -23.76 -12.47
C LEU A 110 -17.82 -23.17 -13.69
N THR A 111 -17.71 -21.85 -13.75
CA THR A 111 -16.88 -21.15 -14.73
C THR A 111 -15.44 -21.74 -14.74
N PRO A 112 -14.88 -22.11 -15.91
CA PRO A 112 -15.34 -21.79 -17.27
C PRO A 112 -16.15 -22.90 -17.98
N ASP A 113 -16.37 -24.03 -17.32
CA ASP A 113 -17.05 -25.18 -17.94
C ASP A 113 -18.57 -24.94 -18.02
N ASP A 114 -19.12 -24.21 -17.04
CA ASP A 114 -20.46 -23.65 -17.13
C ASP A 114 -20.51 -22.38 -18.02
N LEU A 115 -21.44 -22.40 -18.97
CA LEU A 115 -21.70 -21.33 -19.94
C LEU A 115 -22.74 -20.31 -19.45
N LEU A 116 -23.43 -20.59 -18.34
CA LEU A 116 -24.46 -19.74 -17.74
C LEU A 116 -24.20 -19.47 -16.24
N PRO A 117 -23.04 -18.91 -15.84
CA PRO A 117 -22.55 -18.87 -14.44
C PRO A 117 -23.25 -17.87 -13.51
N ALA A 118 -24.53 -17.64 -13.74
CA ALA A 118 -25.33 -16.64 -13.06
C ALA A 118 -26.70 -17.21 -12.69
N ASP A 119 -26.66 -18.28 -11.90
CA ASP A 119 -27.82 -19.09 -11.51
C ASP A 119 -28.80 -18.29 -10.66
N TYR A 120 -28.25 -17.49 -9.74
CA TYR A 120 -29.07 -16.66 -8.86
C TYR A 120 -28.35 -15.39 -8.41
N LYS A 121 -29.12 -14.47 -7.84
CA LYS A 121 -28.61 -13.26 -7.21
C LYS A 121 -28.56 -13.44 -5.70
N ARG A 122 -27.40 -13.20 -5.10
CA ARG A 122 -27.24 -13.10 -3.65
C ARG A 122 -27.33 -11.65 -3.22
N VAL A 123 -28.30 -11.38 -2.35
CA VAL A 123 -28.53 -10.07 -1.74
C VAL A 123 -28.02 -10.13 -0.31
N SER A 124 -27.12 -9.21 0.04
CA SER A 124 -26.64 -9.01 1.42
C SER A 124 -27.04 -7.63 1.90
N ILE A 125 -27.67 -7.60 3.08
CA ILE A 125 -28.08 -6.37 3.76
C ILE A 125 -27.28 -6.26 5.05
N GLU A 126 -26.50 -5.21 5.16
CA GLU A 126 -25.72 -4.87 6.35
C GLU A 126 -26.26 -3.58 6.96
N ILE A 127 -26.66 -3.64 8.23
CA ILE A 127 -27.22 -2.50 8.94
C ILE A 127 -26.29 -2.08 10.06
N TYR A 128 -25.86 -0.83 10.00
CA TYR A 128 -25.05 -0.14 10.99
C TYR A 128 -25.93 0.87 11.74
N TRP A 129 -25.59 1.17 12.98
CA TRP A 129 -26.24 2.25 13.73
C TRP A 129 -25.23 2.99 14.61
N GLU A 130 -25.47 4.28 14.76
CA GLU A 130 -24.66 5.18 15.59
C GLU A 130 -25.39 5.50 16.91
N GLY A 131 -24.66 6.06 17.88
CA GLY A 131 -25.16 6.40 19.21
C GLY A 131 -24.32 5.81 20.34
N VAL A 132 -24.86 5.86 21.56
CA VAL A 132 -24.17 5.42 22.79
C VAL A 132 -23.75 3.94 22.71
N ASP A 133 -24.56 3.10 22.06
CA ASP A 133 -24.31 1.67 21.86
C ASP A 133 -24.24 1.34 20.35
N SER A 134 -23.32 2.01 19.63
CA SER A 134 -23.11 1.81 18.19
C SER A 134 -22.77 0.36 17.83
N SER A 135 -23.17 -0.07 16.63
CA SER A 135 -22.74 -1.35 16.04
C SER A 135 -21.23 -1.42 15.80
N GLY A 136 -20.56 -0.26 15.69
CA GLY A 136 -19.14 -0.18 15.30
C GLY A 136 -18.89 -0.99 14.02
N LYS A 137 -17.88 -1.87 14.07
CA LYS A 137 -17.51 -2.77 12.95
C LYS A 137 -18.34 -4.06 12.88
N ASN A 138 -19.33 -4.24 13.76
CA ASN A 138 -20.16 -5.45 13.83
C ASN A 138 -21.61 -5.12 13.40
N PRO A 139 -21.87 -4.95 12.10
CA PRO A 139 -23.23 -4.71 11.62
C PRO A 139 -24.13 -5.92 11.88
N LEU A 140 -25.44 -5.68 11.84
CA LEU A 140 -26.37 -6.78 11.59
C LEU A 140 -26.32 -7.13 10.10
N LYS A 141 -25.95 -8.37 9.78
CA LYS A 141 -25.94 -8.89 8.41
C LYS A 141 -27.06 -9.90 8.18
N MET A 142 -27.82 -9.75 7.11
CA MET A 142 -28.76 -10.75 6.61
C MET A 142 -28.53 -10.98 5.12
N ILE A 143 -28.65 -12.23 4.68
CA ILE A 143 -28.43 -12.64 3.30
C ILE A 143 -29.68 -13.38 2.81
N THR A 144 -30.06 -13.15 1.56
CA THR A 144 -31.06 -13.97 0.85
C THR A 144 -30.58 -14.24 -0.56
N ASP A 145 -30.88 -15.43 -1.06
CA ASP A 145 -30.66 -15.81 -2.44
C ASP A 145 -31.99 -15.75 -3.19
N ILE A 146 -31.97 -15.27 -4.43
CA ILE A 146 -33.15 -15.10 -5.27
C ILE A 146 -32.80 -15.62 -6.66
N SER A 147 -33.52 -16.65 -7.10
CA SER A 147 -33.37 -17.26 -8.43
C SER A 147 -34.39 -16.67 -9.41
N PRO A 148 -34.12 -16.69 -10.72
CA PRO A 148 -35.12 -16.35 -11.73
C PRO A 148 -36.31 -17.32 -11.68
N ALA A 149 -37.50 -16.86 -12.09
CA ALA A 149 -38.71 -17.69 -12.13
C ALA A 149 -38.74 -18.69 -13.31
N SER A 150 -37.80 -18.54 -14.25
CA SER A 150 -37.63 -19.34 -15.46
C SER A 150 -36.27 -20.03 -15.45
N ILE A 151 -35.99 -20.85 -16.47
CA ILE A 151 -34.68 -21.49 -16.70
C ILE A 151 -33.55 -20.44 -16.82
N GLU A 152 -32.29 -20.79 -16.51
CA GLU A 152 -31.17 -19.85 -16.69
C GLU A 152 -31.16 -19.32 -18.13
N THR A 153 -30.83 -18.04 -18.27
CA THR A 153 -30.70 -17.40 -19.57
C THR A 153 -29.35 -16.71 -19.65
N THR A 154 -28.83 -16.58 -20.86
CA THR A 154 -27.59 -15.85 -21.11
C THR A 154 -27.71 -14.43 -20.58
N LEU A 155 -26.82 -14.05 -19.68
CA LEU A 155 -26.71 -12.67 -19.21
C LEU A 155 -26.45 -11.72 -20.37
N THR A 156 -27.05 -10.53 -20.30
CA THR A 156 -26.64 -9.40 -21.13
C THR A 156 -25.34 -8.82 -20.57
N GLY A 157 -24.41 -8.44 -21.45
CA GLY A 157 -23.09 -7.95 -21.02
C GLY A 157 -21.97 -8.96 -21.23
N GLY A 158 -20.82 -8.68 -20.62
CA GLY A 158 -19.68 -9.60 -20.50
C GLY A 158 -19.34 -9.89 -19.05
N THR A 159 -18.22 -10.55 -18.81
CA THR A 159 -17.71 -10.82 -17.47
C THR A 159 -16.47 -9.99 -17.20
N LEU A 160 -16.49 -9.21 -16.12
CA LEU A 160 -15.30 -8.50 -15.64
C LEU A 160 -14.65 -9.32 -14.52
N SER A 161 -13.41 -9.77 -14.74
CA SER A 161 -12.61 -10.53 -13.77
C SER A 161 -11.40 -9.72 -13.33
N ILE A 162 -11.34 -9.37 -12.06
CA ILE A 162 -10.23 -8.63 -11.46
C ILE A 162 -9.49 -9.54 -10.49
N TYR A 163 -8.19 -9.70 -10.69
CA TYR A 163 -7.31 -10.43 -9.78
C TYR A 163 -6.33 -9.51 -9.07
N VAL A 164 -6.26 -9.60 -7.75
CA VAL A 164 -5.38 -8.79 -6.92
C VAL A 164 -4.40 -9.71 -6.19
N PHE A 165 -3.12 -9.43 -6.35
CA PHE A 165 -2.03 -10.24 -5.79
C PHE A 165 -0.91 -9.38 -5.19
N ASP A 166 -0.10 -10.01 -4.33
CA ASP A 166 0.99 -9.36 -3.61
C ASP A 166 2.34 -9.55 -4.29
N ALA A 167 3.41 -9.12 -3.61
CA ALA A 167 4.76 -9.23 -4.13
C ALA A 167 5.26 -10.63 -4.44
N ASN A 168 4.71 -11.60 -3.72
CA ASN A 168 5.04 -13.01 -3.82
C ASN A 168 4.07 -13.75 -4.75
N ALA A 169 3.24 -13.01 -5.51
CA ALA A 169 2.17 -13.54 -6.35
C ALA A 169 1.11 -14.32 -5.57
N LEU A 170 0.93 -14.03 -4.27
CA LEU A 170 -0.15 -14.59 -3.46
C LEU A 170 -1.40 -13.72 -3.58
N PRO A 171 -2.61 -14.30 -3.52
CA PRO A 171 -3.85 -13.55 -3.59
C PRO A 171 -3.98 -12.58 -2.41
N VAL A 172 -4.45 -11.36 -2.67
CA VAL A 172 -4.75 -10.38 -1.62
C VAL A 172 -6.25 -10.36 -1.35
N PRO A 173 -6.73 -10.97 -0.25
CA PRO A 173 -8.13 -10.95 0.10
C PRO A 173 -8.53 -9.61 0.72
N GLN A 174 -9.83 -9.29 0.64
CA GLN A 174 -10.43 -8.09 1.23
C GLN A 174 -9.84 -6.75 0.72
N ALA A 175 -9.20 -6.74 -0.45
CA ALA A 175 -8.78 -5.52 -1.12
C ALA A 175 -9.99 -4.85 -1.75
N ASP A 176 -10.12 -3.53 -1.60
CA ASP A 176 -11.16 -2.74 -2.25
C ASP A 176 -10.86 -2.57 -3.73
N VAL A 177 -11.81 -2.96 -4.57
CA VAL A 177 -11.81 -2.78 -6.02
C VAL A 177 -12.92 -1.81 -6.36
N ALA A 178 -12.54 -0.56 -6.63
CA ALA A 178 -13.44 0.47 -7.14
C ALA A 178 -13.54 0.36 -8.67
N ILE A 179 -14.77 0.30 -9.17
CA ILE A 179 -15.11 0.08 -10.58
C ILE A 179 -16.02 1.21 -11.02
N ILE A 180 -15.54 2.03 -11.93
CA ILE A 180 -16.28 3.18 -12.46
C ILE A 180 -16.37 3.06 -13.97
N SER A 181 -17.59 3.17 -14.50
CA SER A 181 -17.84 3.29 -15.92
C SER A 181 -18.95 4.27 -16.22
N THR A 182 -18.57 5.43 -16.78
CA THR A 182 -19.51 6.48 -17.21
C THR A 182 -19.92 6.35 -18.68
N GLY A 183 -19.26 5.46 -19.43
CA GLY A 183 -19.53 5.20 -20.85
C GLY A 183 -20.50 4.05 -21.12
N THR A 184 -21.05 3.43 -20.07
CA THR A 184 -22.04 2.34 -20.15
C THR A 184 -23.45 2.85 -19.89
N ASP A 185 -24.43 2.10 -20.39
CA ASP A 185 -25.82 2.23 -20.00
C ASP A 185 -26.32 0.84 -19.55
N PRO A 186 -26.60 0.64 -18.25
CA PRO A 186 -26.50 1.61 -17.16
C PRO A 186 -25.05 1.96 -16.76
N ILE A 187 -24.88 3.13 -16.13
CA ILE A 187 -23.61 3.58 -15.54
C ILE A 187 -23.19 2.63 -14.42
N VAL A 188 -21.90 2.31 -14.33
CA VAL A 188 -21.31 1.54 -13.24
C VAL A 188 -20.54 2.47 -12.30
N ASN A 189 -20.79 2.35 -11.00
CA ASN A 189 -20.05 3.01 -9.94
C ASN A 189 -20.24 2.19 -8.66
N MET A 190 -19.30 1.29 -8.40
CA MET A 190 -19.35 0.40 -7.25
C MET A 190 -17.95 0.13 -6.69
N THR A 191 -17.90 -0.23 -5.41
CA THR A 191 -16.71 -0.76 -4.77
C THR A 191 -17.04 -2.13 -4.19
N ILE A 192 -16.21 -3.11 -4.48
CA ILE A 192 -16.37 -4.49 -3.99
C ILE A 192 -15.03 -5.03 -3.50
N LYS A 193 -15.08 -5.87 -2.48
CA LYS A 193 -13.87 -6.48 -1.91
C LYS A 193 -13.52 -7.80 -2.62
N THR A 194 -12.23 -8.05 -2.79
CA THR A 194 -11.74 -9.36 -3.24
C THR A 194 -12.08 -10.47 -2.25
N ASN A 195 -12.40 -11.65 -2.78
CA ASN A 195 -12.59 -12.86 -1.98
C ASN A 195 -11.25 -13.42 -1.46
N ASP A 196 -11.30 -14.57 -0.77
CA ASP A 196 -10.11 -15.23 -0.20
C ASP A 196 -9.07 -15.66 -1.26
N SER A 197 -9.50 -15.78 -2.53
CA SER A 197 -8.62 -16.06 -3.68
C SER A 197 -8.14 -14.78 -4.39
N GLY A 198 -8.34 -13.60 -3.79
CA GLY A 198 -7.90 -12.33 -4.36
C GLY A 198 -8.69 -11.90 -5.61
N ARG A 199 -9.88 -12.47 -5.84
CA ARG A 199 -10.65 -12.24 -7.06
C ARG A 199 -11.96 -11.48 -6.81
N VAL A 200 -12.34 -10.71 -7.82
CA VAL A 200 -13.68 -10.17 -8.04
C VAL A 200 -14.11 -10.63 -9.43
N ILE A 201 -15.21 -11.39 -9.51
CA ILE A 201 -15.77 -11.86 -10.78
C ILE A 201 -17.19 -11.31 -10.87
N LEU A 202 -17.43 -10.49 -11.88
CA LEU A 202 -18.69 -9.78 -12.08
C LEU A 202 -19.24 -10.13 -13.47
N PRO A 203 -20.01 -11.22 -13.58
CA PRO A 203 -20.72 -11.53 -14.82
C PRO A 203 -21.86 -10.53 -15.03
N GLY A 204 -22.23 -10.29 -16.28
CA GLY A 204 -23.29 -9.33 -16.63
C GLY A 204 -22.86 -7.87 -16.52
N ALA A 205 -21.55 -7.59 -16.59
CA ALA A 205 -21.02 -6.24 -16.68
C ALA A 205 -21.49 -5.60 -18.01
N PRO A 206 -22.10 -4.40 -17.99
CA PRO A 206 -22.56 -3.72 -19.21
C PRO A 206 -21.49 -3.62 -20.30
N VAL A 207 -21.87 -3.85 -21.56
CA VAL A 207 -20.93 -3.80 -22.69
C VAL A 207 -20.34 -2.40 -22.84
N CYS A 208 -19.01 -2.35 -22.97
CA CYS A 208 -18.24 -1.17 -23.31
C CYS A 208 -17.22 -1.49 -24.39
N ARG A 209 -17.39 -0.92 -25.59
CA ARG A 209 -16.51 -1.17 -26.75
C ARG A 209 -15.32 -0.21 -26.86
N ARG A 210 -15.27 0.84 -26.04
CA ARG A 210 -14.30 1.94 -26.16
C ARG A 210 -13.71 2.31 -24.79
N ALA A 211 -13.09 1.34 -24.12
CA ALA A 211 -12.29 1.52 -22.92
C ALA A 211 -12.91 2.49 -21.90
N CYS A 212 -13.90 2.03 -21.15
CA CYS A 212 -14.63 2.87 -20.20
C CYS A 212 -14.77 2.29 -18.80
N TYR A 213 -14.16 1.14 -18.50
CA TYR A 213 -14.07 0.61 -17.14
C TYR A 213 -12.75 1.04 -16.48
N GLN A 214 -12.85 2.05 -15.62
CA GLN A 214 -11.76 2.47 -14.76
C GLN A 214 -11.76 1.62 -13.49
N ILE A 215 -10.61 1.01 -13.20
CA ILE A 215 -10.43 0.15 -12.02
C ILE A 215 -9.38 0.79 -11.12
N ALA A 216 -9.66 0.89 -9.83
CA ALA A 216 -8.69 1.25 -8.81
C ALA A 216 -8.74 0.23 -7.66
N VAL A 217 -7.57 -0.27 -7.27
CA VAL A 217 -7.40 -1.27 -6.24
C VAL A 217 -6.59 -0.69 -5.09
N SER A 218 -7.08 -0.90 -3.86
CA SER A 218 -6.43 -0.42 -2.65
C SER A 218 -6.76 -1.30 -1.44
N LYS A 219 -5.93 -1.23 -0.41
CA LYS A 219 -6.18 -1.85 0.90
C LYS A 219 -5.42 -1.08 1.97
N ASP A 220 -6.01 -0.90 3.15
CA ASP A 220 -5.37 -0.18 4.25
C ASP A 220 -3.99 -0.79 4.56
N GLY A 221 -2.96 0.05 4.58
CA GLY A 221 -1.57 -0.35 4.79
C GLY A 221 -0.86 -0.97 3.58
N TYR A 222 -1.52 -1.02 2.42
CA TYR A 222 -0.96 -1.51 1.15
C TYR A 222 -0.75 -0.36 0.16
N SER A 223 0.12 -0.58 -0.83
CA SER A 223 0.19 0.25 -2.03
C SER A 223 -1.10 0.17 -2.83
N SER A 224 -1.26 1.07 -3.80
CA SER A 224 -2.41 1.08 -4.69
C SER A 224 -2.01 0.91 -6.16
N GLU A 225 -2.97 0.46 -6.95
CA GLU A 225 -2.80 0.32 -8.40
C GLU A 225 -4.12 0.63 -9.11
N ARG A 226 -4.04 1.18 -10.32
CA ARG A 226 -5.22 1.52 -11.11
C ARG A 226 -4.95 1.44 -12.60
N THR A 227 -6.03 1.55 -13.38
CA THR A 227 -5.96 1.83 -14.81
C THR A 227 -5.70 3.31 -15.08
N TYR A 228 -5.07 3.62 -16.21
CA TYR A 228 -4.75 4.97 -16.66
C TYR A 228 -5.36 5.24 -18.04
N SER A 229 -5.82 6.48 -18.27
CA SER A 229 -6.31 6.90 -19.58
C SER A 229 -5.16 7.28 -20.50
N THR A 230 -5.42 7.31 -21.81
CA THR A 230 -4.48 7.82 -22.82
C THR A 230 -4.29 9.34 -22.73
N GLU A 231 -5.09 10.06 -21.95
CA GLU A 231 -4.89 11.48 -21.66
C GLU A 231 -3.87 11.69 -20.53
N GLU A 232 -3.70 10.69 -19.65
CA GLU A 232 -2.72 10.71 -18.56
C GLU A 232 -1.34 10.22 -19.02
N VAL A 233 -1.31 9.22 -19.88
CA VAL A 233 -0.09 8.61 -20.44
C VAL A 233 -0.43 8.06 -21.82
N ASP A 234 0.33 8.45 -22.85
CA ASP A 234 -0.01 8.16 -24.25
C ASP A 234 -0.17 6.65 -24.52
N ASN A 235 0.71 5.83 -23.92
CA ASN A 235 0.67 4.37 -24.00
C ASN A 235 0.61 3.74 -22.59
N PRO A 236 -0.57 3.63 -21.96
CA PRO A 236 -0.71 3.09 -20.61
C PRO A 236 -0.29 1.63 -20.50
N ALA A 237 0.53 1.29 -19.50
CA ALA A 237 0.85 -0.10 -19.17
C ALA A 237 -0.37 -0.85 -18.57
N LYS A 238 -1.26 -0.12 -17.90
CA LYS A 238 -2.57 -0.61 -17.45
C LYS A 238 -3.68 0.29 -18.00
N PRO A 239 -4.17 0.03 -19.22
CA PRO A 239 -5.19 0.88 -19.84
C PRO A 239 -6.57 0.66 -19.21
N ILE A 240 -7.47 1.64 -19.40
CA ILE A 240 -8.89 1.51 -19.08
C ILE A 240 -9.49 0.32 -19.85
N LEU A 241 -10.33 -0.49 -19.20
CA LEU A 241 -10.80 -1.75 -19.75
C LEU A 241 -12.05 -1.58 -20.63
N SER A 242 -12.20 -2.51 -21.58
CA SER A 242 -13.40 -2.71 -22.39
C SER A 242 -14.06 -4.03 -21.98
N VAL A 243 -15.39 -4.11 -22.05
CA VAL A 243 -16.15 -5.33 -21.79
C VAL A 243 -17.00 -5.62 -23.02
N LEU A 244 -16.86 -6.80 -23.61
CA LEU A 244 -17.62 -7.21 -24.79
C LEU A 244 -18.68 -8.24 -24.43
N GLN A 245 -19.72 -8.34 -25.26
CA GLN A 245 -20.84 -9.23 -24.98
C GLN A 245 -20.40 -10.70 -25.00
N GLY A 246 -20.69 -11.43 -23.92
CA GLY A 246 -20.35 -12.84 -23.78
C GLY A 246 -18.85 -13.13 -23.63
N GLU A 247 -18.00 -12.12 -23.52
CA GLU A 247 -16.56 -12.28 -23.35
C GLU A 247 -16.13 -12.04 -21.90
N ILE A 248 -15.02 -12.66 -21.50
CA ILE A 248 -14.35 -12.41 -20.23
C ILE A 248 -13.25 -11.38 -20.45
N THR A 249 -13.38 -10.24 -19.79
CA THR A 249 -12.31 -9.24 -19.65
C THR A 249 -11.61 -9.48 -18.32
N GLU A 250 -10.37 -9.98 -18.36
CA GLU A 250 -9.54 -10.18 -17.18
C GLU A 250 -8.45 -9.11 -17.05
N SER A 251 -8.22 -8.61 -15.83
CA SER A 251 -7.10 -7.73 -15.51
C SER A 251 -6.57 -8.00 -14.11
N SER A 252 -5.27 -7.80 -13.91
CA SER A 252 -4.59 -8.09 -12.66
C SER A 252 -3.87 -6.86 -12.08
N PHE A 253 -3.84 -6.76 -10.75
CA PHE A 253 -3.34 -5.60 -10.00
C PHE A 253 -2.42 -6.07 -8.88
N ALA A 254 -1.22 -5.50 -8.79
CA ALA A 254 -0.26 -5.86 -7.77
C ALA A 254 -0.28 -4.81 -6.65
N ILE A 255 -0.66 -5.22 -5.44
CA ILE A 255 -0.58 -4.38 -4.25
C ILE A 255 0.07 -5.16 -3.11
N ASP A 256 0.91 -4.50 -2.32
CA ASP A 256 1.49 -5.11 -1.12
C ASP A 256 1.66 -4.07 -0.03
N LYS A 257 1.97 -4.50 1.19
CA LYS A 257 2.22 -3.63 2.33
C LYS A 257 3.29 -2.59 2.01
N VAL A 258 2.99 -1.35 2.33
CA VAL A 258 3.94 -0.24 2.15
C VAL A 258 5.12 -0.36 3.12
N GLY A 259 6.27 0.14 2.70
CA GLY A 259 7.50 0.18 3.49
C GLY A 259 7.89 1.60 3.90
N THR A 260 9.08 1.72 4.47
CA THR A 260 9.67 3.00 4.91
C THR A 260 11.11 3.12 4.43
N ILE A 261 11.49 4.29 3.92
CA ILE A 261 12.88 4.61 3.57
C ILE A 261 13.37 5.74 4.48
N ASN A 262 14.37 5.46 5.29
CA ASN A 262 15.08 6.48 6.05
C ASN A 262 16.28 6.95 5.23
N VAL A 263 16.35 8.25 4.93
CA VAL A 263 17.48 8.85 4.22
C VAL A 263 18.27 9.72 5.17
N ASN A 264 19.58 9.48 5.26
CA ASN A 264 20.53 10.29 6.01
C ASN A 264 21.55 10.91 5.07
N SER A 265 21.74 12.23 5.17
CA SER A 265 22.71 12.98 4.39
C SER A 265 23.94 13.35 5.22
N TYR A 266 25.10 13.18 4.60
CA TYR A 266 26.41 13.43 5.17
C TYR A 266 27.25 14.26 4.21
N LYS A 267 28.23 14.98 4.75
CA LYS A 267 29.33 15.54 3.95
C LYS A 267 30.19 14.40 3.40
N ASP A 268 31.06 14.74 2.48
CA ASP A 268 32.01 13.82 1.86
C ASP A 268 33.00 13.21 2.88
N ARG A 269 33.79 12.23 2.39
CA ARG A 269 34.80 11.55 3.19
C ARG A 269 35.84 12.50 3.78
N SER A 270 36.23 13.55 3.04
CA SER A 270 37.25 14.50 3.51
C SER A 270 36.79 15.27 4.77
N SER A 271 35.48 15.40 4.94
CA SER A 271 34.81 15.98 6.10
C SER A 271 34.43 14.94 7.17
N ASN A 272 35.02 13.73 7.14
CA ASN A 272 34.73 12.63 8.07
C ASN A 272 33.25 12.22 8.14
N PHE A 273 32.48 12.42 7.06
CA PHE A 273 31.04 12.16 7.03
C PHE A 273 30.27 12.85 8.17
N GLU A 274 30.62 14.10 8.49
CA GLU A 274 29.76 14.93 9.35
C GLU A 274 28.35 15.03 8.75
N THR A 275 27.32 15.07 9.60
CA THR A 275 25.93 15.26 9.17
C THR A 275 25.79 16.49 8.28
N LEU A 276 25.03 16.36 7.18
CA LEU A 276 24.75 17.43 6.23
C LEU A 276 23.24 17.75 6.21
N PRO A 277 22.77 18.72 7.00
CA PRO A 277 21.35 19.10 7.01
C PRO A 277 20.93 19.84 5.73
N GLY A 278 19.63 19.89 5.45
CA GLY A 278 19.07 20.68 4.36
C GLY A 278 19.42 20.19 2.94
N THR A 279 19.78 18.92 2.78
CA THR A 279 20.11 18.35 1.47
C THR A 279 18.83 18.04 0.69
N THR A 280 18.64 18.73 -0.44
CA THR A 280 17.52 18.46 -1.35
C THR A 280 17.90 17.37 -2.36
N PHE A 281 17.02 16.39 -2.55
CA PHE A 281 17.21 15.28 -3.48
C PHE A 281 15.88 14.84 -4.11
N THR A 282 15.96 14.28 -5.31
CA THR A 282 14.86 13.60 -5.98
C THR A 282 14.99 12.11 -5.75
N ILE A 283 13.89 11.45 -5.37
CA ILE A 283 13.81 9.99 -5.31
C ILE A 283 12.80 9.49 -6.34
N ARG A 284 13.15 8.44 -7.08
CA ARG A 284 12.33 7.89 -8.16
C ARG A 284 12.27 6.38 -8.08
N GLY A 285 11.06 5.82 -8.20
CA GLY A 285 10.84 4.36 -8.31
C GLY A 285 11.13 3.85 -9.72
N GLN A 286 11.36 2.54 -9.86
CA GLN A 286 11.62 1.90 -11.16
C GLN A 286 10.32 1.60 -11.92
N LYS A 287 9.19 1.43 -11.23
CA LYS A 287 7.89 1.15 -11.86
C LYS A 287 7.42 2.31 -12.76
N THR A 288 6.81 1.97 -13.89
CA THR A 288 6.24 2.91 -14.85
C THR A 288 4.73 2.72 -14.99
N ILE A 289 4.03 3.78 -15.39
CA ILE A 289 2.59 3.72 -15.72
C ILE A 289 2.34 3.54 -17.22
N GLY A 290 3.41 3.57 -18.04
CA GLY A 290 3.35 3.49 -19.49
C GLY A 290 4.53 4.22 -20.14
N THR A 291 4.36 4.57 -21.41
CA THR A 291 5.28 5.46 -22.15
C THR A 291 4.57 6.68 -22.72
N ASP A 292 5.32 7.75 -22.96
CA ASP A 292 4.86 8.89 -23.75
C ASP A 292 4.89 8.59 -25.26
N SER A 293 4.56 9.58 -26.08
CA SER A 293 4.51 9.49 -27.55
C SER A 293 5.86 9.30 -28.22
N ASP A 294 6.96 9.57 -27.51
CA ASP A 294 8.34 9.35 -27.95
C ASP A 294 8.91 8.02 -27.41
N ASP A 295 8.03 7.15 -26.87
CA ASP A 295 8.36 5.86 -26.23
C ASP A 295 9.24 5.99 -24.96
N ASN A 296 9.32 7.17 -24.35
CA ASN A 296 10.03 7.33 -23.08
C ASN A 296 9.18 6.83 -21.90
N PRO A 297 9.79 6.18 -20.90
CA PRO A 297 9.07 5.68 -19.73
C PRO A 297 8.51 6.81 -18.88
N VAL A 298 7.21 6.71 -18.55
CA VAL A 298 6.56 7.59 -17.56
C VAL A 298 6.56 6.86 -16.22
N TYR A 299 7.39 7.34 -15.29
CA TYR A 299 7.56 6.71 -13.97
C TYR A 299 6.33 6.91 -13.07
N LYS A 300 5.97 5.87 -12.33
CA LYS A 300 4.82 5.88 -11.41
C LYS A 300 5.05 6.80 -10.21
N TYR A 301 6.30 6.86 -9.73
CA TYR A 301 6.67 7.63 -8.55
C TYR A 301 7.96 8.41 -8.76
N GLN A 302 7.89 9.72 -8.56
CA GLN A 302 9.03 10.62 -8.48
C GLN A 302 8.65 11.82 -7.62
N ASP A 303 9.44 12.11 -6.60
CA ASP A 303 9.19 13.27 -5.73
C ASP A 303 10.50 13.88 -5.21
N ILE A 304 10.43 15.11 -4.71
CA ILE A 304 11.56 15.89 -4.22
C ILE A 304 11.42 16.09 -2.72
N PHE A 305 12.49 15.77 -1.98
CA PHE A 305 12.55 15.90 -0.54
C PHE A 305 13.78 16.68 -0.10
N THR A 306 13.73 17.22 1.12
CA THR A 306 14.85 17.89 1.77
C THR A 306 15.03 17.34 3.17
N THR A 307 16.25 16.93 3.52
CA THR A 307 16.57 16.44 4.88
C THR A 307 16.47 17.55 5.93
N ASP A 308 16.10 17.19 7.14
CA ASP A 308 15.94 18.11 8.27
C ASP A 308 17.28 18.62 8.87
N GLY A 309 17.20 19.30 10.01
CA GLY A 309 18.36 19.82 10.75
C GLY A 309 19.30 18.75 11.30
N ALA A 310 18.87 17.49 11.37
CA ALA A 310 19.69 16.34 11.71
C ALA A 310 20.23 15.61 10.48
N GLY A 311 20.07 16.17 9.28
CA GLY A 311 20.44 15.52 8.01
C GLY A 311 19.68 14.22 7.81
N SER A 312 18.40 14.18 8.21
CA SER A 312 17.57 13.00 8.11
C SER A 312 16.19 13.30 7.52
N ILE A 313 15.59 12.30 6.88
CA ILE A 313 14.17 12.29 6.55
C ILE A 313 13.65 10.86 6.54
N THR A 314 12.40 10.67 6.99
CA THR A 314 11.68 9.40 6.94
C THR A 314 10.60 9.50 5.87
N LEU A 315 10.68 8.62 4.87
CA LEU A 315 9.70 8.49 3.80
C LEU A 315 8.79 7.31 4.14
N GLU A 316 7.59 7.60 4.66
CA GLU A 316 6.58 6.60 5.01
C GLU A 316 5.67 6.27 3.82
N ASN A 317 4.95 5.13 3.91
CA ASN A 317 3.99 4.67 2.91
C ASN A 317 4.59 4.49 1.50
N MET A 318 5.85 4.08 1.43
CA MET A 318 6.54 3.85 0.16
C MET A 318 6.12 2.50 -0.44
N GLU A 319 5.77 2.50 -1.73
CA GLU A 319 5.50 1.26 -2.45
C GLU A 319 6.76 0.41 -2.56
N TRP A 320 6.64 -0.91 -2.40
CA TRP A 320 7.73 -1.83 -2.69
C TRP A 320 8.23 -1.67 -4.14
N ASP A 321 9.50 -1.29 -4.30
CA ASP A 321 10.14 -0.97 -5.57
C ASP A 321 11.67 -0.87 -5.40
N ASN A 322 12.39 -0.71 -6.50
CA ASN A 322 13.77 -0.22 -6.48
C ASN A 322 13.78 1.29 -6.70
N TYR A 323 14.36 2.02 -5.76
CA TYR A 323 14.45 3.47 -5.81
C TYR A 323 15.85 3.94 -6.17
N THR A 324 15.92 5.03 -6.94
CA THR A 324 17.16 5.76 -7.24
C THR A 324 17.07 7.18 -6.68
N ILE A 325 18.16 7.65 -6.08
CA ILE A 325 18.31 9.03 -5.61
C ILE A 325 19.15 9.84 -6.59
N PHE A 326 18.69 11.05 -6.87
CA PHE A 326 19.36 12.06 -7.67
C PHE A 326 19.48 13.35 -6.84
N ILE A 327 20.54 14.11 -7.06
CA ILE A 327 20.67 15.47 -6.53
C ILE A 327 20.97 16.41 -7.69
N ASP A 328 20.52 17.66 -7.57
CA ASP A 328 20.87 18.70 -8.53
C ASP A 328 22.34 19.09 -8.35
N SER A 329 23.02 19.43 -9.45
CA SER A 329 24.41 19.95 -9.42
C SER A 329 24.60 21.20 -8.54
N ALA A 330 23.53 21.98 -8.31
CA ALA A 330 23.54 23.11 -7.38
C ALA A 330 23.63 22.67 -5.91
N VAL A 331 23.21 21.44 -5.58
CA VAL A 331 23.36 20.83 -4.25
C VAL A 331 24.75 20.23 -4.10
N GLY A 332 25.24 19.50 -5.11
CA GLY A 332 26.55 18.86 -5.11
C GLY A 332 26.62 17.63 -6.00
N ASP A 333 27.65 16.82 -5.79
CA ASP A 333 27.80 15.49 -6.39
C ASP A 333 27.63 14.41 -5.30
N ILE A 334 26.97 13.29 -5.63
CA ILE A 334 26.90 12.15 -4.71
C ILE A 334 28.30 11.52 -4.66
N SER A 335 28.95 11.60 -3.51
CA SER A 335 30.27 11.03 -3.25
C SER A 335 30.21 9.66 -2.54
N GLY A 336 29.03 9.26 -2.10
CA GLY A 336 28.73 7.93 -1.59
C GLY A 336 27.22 7.72 -1.47
N LEU A 337 26.74 6.52 -1.75
CA LEU A 337 25.36 6.11 -1.54
C LEU A 337 25.35 4.65 -1.08
N ASN A 338 24.77 4.40 0.09
CA ASN A 338 24.69 3.09 0.69
C ASN A 338 23.24 2.80 1.13
N PRO A 339 22.56 1.81 0.52
CA PRO A 339 23.06 0.93 -0.55
C PRO A 339 23.25 1.66 -1.90
N PRO A 340 24.26 1.28 -2.71
CA PRO A 340 24.53 1.90 -4.00
C PRO A 340 23.54 1.43 -5.09
N PRO A 341 23.52 2.11 -6.24
CA PRO A 341 22.51 3.08 -6.72
C PRO A 341 21.02 2.64 -6.72
N SER A 342 20.69 1.40 -6.38
CA SER A 342 19.32 0.91 -6.26
C SER A 342 18.97 0.57 -4.81
N ILE A 343 18.15 1.41 -4.20
CA ILE A 343 17.57 1.16 -2.87
C ILE A 343 16.41 0.18 -3.07
N SER A 344 16.64 -1.09 -2.77
CA SER A 344 15.59 -2.12 -2.89
C SER A 344 14.71 -2.11 -1.65
N LEU A 345 13.46 -1.67 -1.80
CA LEU A 345 12.46 -1.67 -0.74
C LEU A 345 11.52 -2.86 -0.91
N LEU A 346 11.59 -3.82 0.01
CA LEU A 346 10.65 -4.93 0.08
C LEU A 346 9.35 -4.51 0.79
N PRO A 347 8.23 -5.23 0.59
CA PRO A 347 6.98 -4.97 1.31
C PRO A 347 7.16 -5.00 2.83
N GLU A 348 6.46 -4.11 3.55
CA GLU A 348 6.51 -3.98 5.02
C GLU A 348 7.94 -3.81 5.61
N SER A 349 8.92 -3.46 4.77
CA SER A 349 10.32 -3.35 5.20
C SER A 349 10.71 -1.90 5.47
N VAL A 350 11.77 -1.75 6.28
CA VAL A 350 12.41 -0.46 6.53
C VAL A 350 13.82 -0.52 5.98
N VAL A 351 14.15 0.41 5.07
CA VAL A 351 15.49 0.54 4.49
C VAL A 351 16.14 1.82 4.99
N ASN A 352 17.39 1.71 5.44
CA ASN A 352 18.19 2.85 5.85
C ASN A 352 19.22 3.17 4.77
N THR A 353 19.12 4.35 4.20
CA THR A 353 19.99 4.85 3.14
C THR A 353 20.85 5.98 3.65
N LYS A 354 22.16 5.89 3.42
CA LYS A 354 23.11 6.96 3.70
C LYS A 354 23.63 7.53 2.40
N MET A 355 23.58 8.85 2.28
CA MET A 355 24.09 9.59 1.13
C MET A 355 25.17 10.57 1.59
N ALA A 356 26.36 10.46 1.02
CA ALA A 356 27.41 11.46 1.17
C ALA A 356 27.43 12.39 -0.04
N VAL A 357 27.51 13.69 0.20
CA VAL A 357 27.50 14.72 -0.83
C VAL A 357 28.78 15.54 -0.75
N SER A 358 29.46 15.68 -1.88
CA SER A 358 30.60 16.59 -2.04
C SER A 358 30.17 17.85 -2.79
N SER A 359 30.98 18.90 -2.71
CA SER A 359 30.82 20.05 -3.61
C SER A 359 30.84 19.58 -5.07
N HIS A 360 30.00 20.20 -5.90
CA HIS A 360 29.93 19.87 -7.32
C HIS A 360 31.26 20.18 -8.00
N SER A 361 31.73 19.24 -8.81
CA SER A 361 32.89 19.43 -9.69
C SER A 361 32.46 19.15 -11.13
N GLY A 362 33.02 19.90 -12.09
CA GLY A 362 32.59 19.79 -13.49
C GLY A 362 32.75 18.39 -14.09
N ASN A 363 33.68 17.59 -13.56
CA ASN A 363 33.80 16.17 -13.87
C ASN A 363 34.23 15.39 -12.63
N SER A 364 33.55 14.27 -12.38
CA SER A 364 33.81 13.42 -11.23
C SER A 364 33.36 11.99 -11.50
N VAL A 365 33.94 11.03 -10.80
CA VAL A 365 33.59 9.61 -10.92
C VAL A 365 33.38 9.00 -9.54
N LEU A 366 32.20 8.41 -9.32
CA LEU A 366 31.90 7.51 -8.21
C LEU A 366 31.99 6.05 -8.70
N ILE A 367 32.90 5.29 -8.12
CA ILE A 367 33.14 3.89 -8.46
C ILE A 367 32.64 3.02 -7.33
N SER A 368 31.80 2.03 -7.64
CA SER A 368 31.29 1.02 -6.70
C SER A 368 31.90 -0.34 -7.01
N PHE A 369 32.48 -0.99 -6.02
CA PHE A 369 33.08 -2.31 -6.14
C PHE A 369 32.17 -3.37 -5.53
N VAL A 370 31.83 -4.39 -6.30
CA VAL A 370 31.00 -5.50 -5.87
C VAL A 370 31.63 -6.85 -6.23
N ASN A 371 31.21 -7.90 -5.54
CA ASN A 371 31.50 -9.28 -5.93
C ASN A 371 30.55 -9.75 -7.07
N PRO A 372 30.74 -10.95 -7.64
CA PRO A 372 29.85 -11.48 -8.69
C PRO A 372 28.38 -11.65 -8.25
N SER A 373 28.12 -11.74 -6.95
CA SER A 373 26.77 -11.80 -6.37
C SER A 373 26.13 -10.42 -6.16
N GLY A 374 26.86 -9.34 -6.45
CA GLY A 374 26.38 -7.97 -6.32
C GLY A 374 26.56 -7.33 -4.94
N THR A 375 27.20 -8.02 -3.98
CA THR A 375 27.50 -7.48 -2.64
C THR A 375 28.70 -6.55 -2.70
N GLU A 376 28.63 -5.42 -2.00
CA GLU A 376 29.68 -4.41 -1.90
C GLU A 376 30.94 -4.95 -1.22
N ILE A 377 32.10 -4.52 -1.73
CA ILE A 377 33.41 -4.94 -1.23
C ILE A 377 34.12 -3.74 -0.59
N ALA A 378 34.30 -3.79 0.73
CA ALA A 378 35.07 -2.77 1.45
C ALA A 378 36.56 -2.79 1.08
N SER A 379 37.21 -1.64 1.29
CA SER A 379 38.67 -1.51 1.34
C SER A 379 39.44 -1.87 0.05
N VAL A 380 38.76 -1.94 -1.10
CA VAL A 380 39.41 -2.02 -2.41
C VAL A 380 40.29 -0.78 -2.61
N SER A 381 41.57 -0.98 -2.88
CA SER A 381 42.48 0.11 -3.23
C SER A 381 42.32 0.47 -4.69
N ALA A 382 41.93 1.71 -4.98
CA ALA A 382 41.70 2.24 -6.32
C ALA A 382 42.73 3.32 -6.66
N ARG A 383 43.32 3.21 -7.84
CA ARG A 383 44.29 4.15 -8.40
C ARG A 383 43.80 4.63 -9.76
N LEU A 384 43.61 5.95 -9.92
CA LEU A 384 43.17 6.61 -11.15
C LEU A 384 44.30 7.51 -11.69
N TYR A 385 44.71 7.34 -12.95
CA TYR A 385 45.87 8.06 -13.52
C TYR A 385 45.73 8.29 -15.03
N ASP A 386 46.48 9.25 -15.60
CA ASP A 386 46.37 9.65 -17.03
C ASP A 386 47.64 9.45 -17.88
N ASN A 387 48.70 8.84 -17.32
CA ASN A 387 50.04 8.72 -17.92
C ASN A 387 50.68 10.05 -18.38
N ALA A 388 50.10 11.19 -17.98
CA ALA A 388 50.54 12.56 -18.30
C ALA A 388 50.86 13.37 -17.02
N GLY A 389 50.79 12.74 -15.84
CA GLY A 389 51.22 13.29 -14.56
C GLY A 389 50.13 13.38 -13.50
N TYR A 390 48.85 13.14 -13.84
CA TYR A 390 47.80 13.00 -12.85
C TYR A 390 47.79 11.58 -12.26
N GLU A 391 47.73 11.51 -10.94
CA GLU A 391 47.54 10.27 -10.20
C GLU A 391 46.80 10.56 -8.90
N ALA A 392 45.72 9.81 -8.65
CA ALA A 392 44.98 9.82 -7.39
C ALA A 392 44.79 8.40 -6.90
N THR A 393 44.88 8.22 -5.58
CA THR A 393 44.62 6.93 -4.92
C THR A 393 43.62 7.12 -3.79
N SER A 394 42.76 6.14 -3.61
CA SER A 394 41.81 6.09 -2.50
C SER A 394 41.40 4.64 -2.22
N SER A 395 40.66 4.42 -1.15
CA SER A 395 40.21 3.10 -0.72
C SER A 395 38.71 3.07 -0.53
N ALA A 396 38.06 2.01 -1.02
CA ALA A 396 36.63 1.83 -0.88
C ALA A 396 36.18 1.88 0.58
N GLY A 397 35.02 2.48 0.85
CA GLY A 397 34.50 2.67 2.20
C GLY A 397 34.28 1.36 2.95
N ALA A 398 34.49 1.41 4.27
CA ALA A 398 34.22 0.29 5.16
C ALA A 398 32.71 0.19 5.44
N GLN A 399 32.29 -0.98 5.94
CA GLN A 399 30.89 -1.22 6.29
C GLN A 399 30.39 -0.19 7.30
N GLY A 400 29.18 0.33 7.08
CA GLY A 400 28.52 1.31 7.95
C GLY A 400 28.72 2.77 7.54
N TYR A 401 29.66 3.07 6.64
CA TYR A 401 29.83 4.41 6.06
C TYR A 401 28.93 4.65 4.84
N PRO A 402 28.65 5.92 4.49
CA PRO A 402 27.84 6.25 3.31
C PRO A 402 28.45 5.79 1.98
N ASP A 403 29.77 5.64 1.91
CA ASP A 403 30.51 5.21 0.72
C ASP A 403 31.00 3.76 0.82
N PHE A 404 30.29 2.91 1.57
CA PHE A 404 30.63 1.49 1.72
C PHE A 404 30.80 0.82 0.35
N GLY A 405 32.00 0.26 0.12
CA GLY A 405 32.35 -0.35 -1.16
C GLY A 405 32.53 0.63 -2.32
N GLN A 406 32.61 1.93 -2.05
CA GLN A 406 32.73 2.98 -3.07
C GLN A 406 33.94 3.89 -2.89
N VAL A 407 34.40 4.45 -4.02
CA VAL A 407 35.44 5.48 -4.09
C VAL A 407 34.98 6.60 -5.00
N PHE A 408 35.14 7.85 -4.53
CA PHE A 408 34.82 9.04 -5.30
C PHE A 408 36.09 9.81 -5.69
N PHE A 409 36.19 10.21 -6.96
CA PHE A 409 37.26 11.04 -7.51
C PHE A 409 36.66 12.35 -8.06
N PRO A 410 36.76 13.48 -7.32
CA PRO A 410 36.31 14.80 -7.77
C PRO A 410 37.34 15.51 -8.66
N ASP A 411 36.94 16.68 -9.18
CA ASP A 411 37.81 17.69 -9.80
C ASP A 411 38.66 17.17 -10.97
N LEU A 412 38.08 16.27 -11.76
CA LEU A 412 38.75 15.68 -12.89
C LEU A 412 38.72 16.61 -14.11
N GLN A 413 39.77 16.54 -14.92
CA GLN A 413 39.70 17.06 -16.29
C GLN A 413 38.87 16.12 -17.16
N GLN A 414 38.11 16.67 -18.11
CA GLN A 414 37.30 15.91 -19.05
C GLN A 414 38.20 15.08 -20.01
N LYS A 415 38.53 13.84 -19.62
CA LYS A 415 39.33 12.90 -20.42
C LYS A 415 39.11 11.45 -19.94
N ILE A 416 39.85 10.53 -20.55
CA ILE A 416 39.87 9.11 -20.16
C ILE A 416 41.08 8.88 -19.24
N TYR A 417 40.83 8.25 -18.10
CA TYR A 417 41.84 7.82 -17.13
C TYR A 417 41.97 6.29 -17.15
N SER A 418 43.13 5.80 -16.75
CA SER A 418 43.35 4.40 -16.41
C SER A 418 43.03 4.19 -14.93
N LEU A 419 42.26 3.14 -14.64
CA LEU A 419 41.89 2.70 -13.30
C LEU A 419 42.53 1.34 -13.03
N THR A 420 43.20 1.24 -11.90
CA THR A 420 43.64 -0.03 -11.30
C THR A 420 42.96 -0.20 -9.95
N ALA A 421 42.33 -1.34 -9.72
CA ALA A 421 41.72 -1.70 -8.44
C ALA A 421 42.30 -3.02 -7.92
N THR A 422 42.73 -3.03 -6.67
CA THR A 422 43.43 -4.17 -6.05
C THR A 422 42.86 -4.47 -4.67
N LEU A 423 42.76 -5.76 -4.35
CA LEU A 423 42.38 -6.25 -3.02
C LEU A 423 42.92 -7.68 -2.83
N SER A 424 43.44 -7.98 -1.64
CA SER A 424 43.93 -9.32 -1.33
C SER A 424 42.80 -10.36 -1.46
N GLY A 425 43.08 -11.48 -2.13
CA GLY A 425 42.10 -12.54 -2.41
C GLY A 425 41.25 -12.31 -3.66
N TYR A 426 41.48 -11.22 -4.41
CA TYR A 426 40.81 -10.91 -5.67
C TYR A 426 41.84 -10.72 -6.79
N PHE A 427 41.43 -11.00 -8.03
CA PHE A 427 42.22 -10.64 -9.19
C PHE A 427 42.25 -9.11 -9.36
N ASP A 428 43.41 -8.57 -9.72
CA ASP A 428 43.57 -7.14 -10.03
C ASP A 428 42.67 -6.75 -11.21
N TYR A 429 41.94 -5.65 -11.05
CA TYR A 429 41.11 -5.10 -12.10
C TYR A 429 41.80 -3.90 -12.74
N ASN A 430 41.85 -3.88 -14.07
CA ASN A 430 42.42 -2.77 -14.84
C ASN A 430 41.47 -2.41 -15.97
N SER A 431 41.04 -1.14 -16.04
CA SER A 431 40.24 -0.63 -17.16
C SER A 431 40.49 0.85 -17.40
N ASN A 432 39.85 1.39 -18.44
CA ASN A 432 39.74 2.82 -18.64
C ASN A 432 38.40 3.33 -18.10
N VAL A 433 38.35 4.60 -17.70
CA VAL A 433 37.18 5.30 -17.18
C VAL A 433 37.16 6.70 -17.77
N ASP A 434 36.05 7.11 -18.40
CA ASP A 434 35.85 8.50 -18.79
C ASP A 434 35.30 9.30 -17.62
N SER A 435 35.72 10.56 -17.52
CA SER A 435 35.18 11.52 -16.56
C SER A 435 34.41 12.62 -17.31
N TYR A 436 33.47 12.26 -18.18
CA TYR A 436 32.67 13.26 -18.89
C TYR A 436 31.43 13.61 -18.05
N GLY A 437 31.52 14.68 -17.27
CA GLY A 437 30.53 15.04 -16.25
C GLY A 437 30.62 14.16 -14.99
N TYR A 438 29.54 14.14 -14.19
CA TYR A 438 29.41 13.21 -13.06
C TYR A 438 29.08 11.80 -13.58
N LYS A 439 29.91 10.82 -13.21
CA LYS A 439 29.75 9.41 -13.59
C LYS A 439 29.63 8.51 -12.38
N GLN A 440 28.75 7.51 -12.49
CA GLN A 440 28.72 6.37 -11.58
C GLN A 440 29.11 5.12 -12.34
N GLN A 441 30.04 4.34 -11.81
CA GLN A 441 30.49 3.09 -12.42
C GLN A 441 30.46 1.95 -11.41
N LYS A 442 29.91 0.80 -11.82
CA LYS A 442 29.91 -0.44 -11.04
C LYS A 442 30.99 -1.37 -11.61
N ILE A 443 31.86 -1.88 -10.74
CA ILE A 443 32.96 -2.79 -11.07
C ILE A 443 32.79 -4.09 -10.29
N ILE A 444 32.85 -5.22 -11.00
CA ILE A 444 32.80 -6.55 -10.42
C ILE A 444 34.23 -7.06 -10.23
N LEU A 445 34.64 -7.33 -8.99
CA LEU A 445 35.91 -7.98 -8.68
C LEU A 445 35.70 -9.48 -8.48
N ASN A 446 36.51 -10.29 -9.15
CA ASN A 446 36.45 -11.74 -9.06
C ASN A 446 37.42 -12.26 -8.00
N PRO A 447 36.97 -13.13 -7.07
CA PRO A 447 37.86 -13.77 -6.11
C PRO A 447 38.83 -14.73 -6.83
N ILE A 448 40.01 -14.95 -6.22
CA ILE A 448 41.06 -15.87 -6.70
C ILE A 448 40.72 -17.33 -6.43
#